data_AF-A0A966R1S5-F1
#
_entry.id   AF-A0A966R1S5-F1
#
_cell.length_a   1.000
_cell.length_b   1.000
_cell.length_c   1.000
_cell.angle_alpha   90.00
_cell.angle_beta   90.00
_cell.angle_gamma   90.00
#
_symmetry.space_group_name_H-M   'P 1'
#
loop_
_entity.id
_entity.type
_entity.pdbx_description
1 polymer ?
#
loop_
_entity_poly.entity_id
_entity_poly.type
_entity_poly.pdbx_seq_one_letter_code
_entity_poly.pdbx_strand_id
1 'polypeptide(L)'
;MTSAWFTEPRPGDSAPRSLTPALAIVAAIMAATIVLGRLGSLGPFGVTEDIMQDYFMLALLSFACGIQNAAATSATSSSIRPTHLTGTATDLGIGIIRATIQPRASAIRQREVTVTLRRLGLILAFVCGAIAGAWIFSLTEYNGFFLPLLTSIFAVRLSMRTGKPSLFA
;
A
#
# COMPACT_ATOMS: atom_id res chain seq x y z
N MET A 1 8.74 6.58 21.21
CA MET A 1 8.65 8.04 20.99
C MET A 1 9.84 8.63 20.24
N THR A 2 10.89 7.85 19.90
CA THR A 2 12.10 8.32 19.20
C THR A 2 12.03 8.26 17.66
N SER A 3 11.03 7.61 17.07
CA SER A 3 10.90 7.48 15.60
C SER A 3 10.32 8.72 14.90
N ALA A 4 9.64 9.61 15.64
CA ALA A 4 9.09 10.84 15.09
C ALA A 4 10.18 11.81 14.61
N TRP A 5 11.35 11.81 15.28
CA TRP A 5 12.48 12.67 14.95
C TRP A 5 13.16 12.37 13.61
N PHE A 6 12.96 11.17 13.05
CA PHE A 6 13.55 10.76 11.76
C PHE A 6 12.60 10.92 10.57
N THR A 7 11.35 11.33 10.81
CA THR A 7 10.32 11.42 9.75
C THR A 7 9.89 12.85 9.42
N GLU A 8 10.35 13.86 10.16
CA GLU A 8 10.10 15.26 9.79
C GLU A 8 11.06 15.72 8.69
N PRO A 9 10.54 16.21 7.54
CA PRO A 9 11.36 16.84 6.52
C PRO A 9 12.04 18.08 7.11
N ARG A 10 13.37 18.13 7.07
CA ARG A 10 14.11 19.31 7.53
C ARG A 10 13.92 20.47 6.55
N PRO A 11 13.69 21.71 7.03
CA PRO A 11 13.66 22.87 6.16
C PRO A 11 15.04 23.00 5.49
N GLY A 12 15.11 22.74 4.17
CA GLY A 12 16.35 22.80 3.40
C GLY A 12 16.81 21.49 2.74
N ASP A 13 16.14 20.35 2.98
CA ASP A 13 16.48 19.10 2.28
C ASP A 13 16.04 19.16 0.80
N SER A 14 17.03 19.30 -0.09
CA SER A 14 16.86 19.34 -1.54
C SER A 14 16.97 17.94 -2.15
N ALA A 15 15.83 17.27 -2.34
CA ALA A 15 15.51 16.49 -3.55
C ALA A 15 14.21 15.69 -3.36
N PRO A 16 13.25 15.72 -4.30
CA PRO A 16 12.17 14.74 -4.33
C PRO A 16 12.79 13.37 -4.64
N ARG A 17 12.94 12.50 -3.64
CA ARG A 17 13.34 11.11 -3.91
C ARG A 17 12.24 10.48 -4.76
N SER A 18 12.55 10.20 -6.03
CA SER A 18 11.62 9.53 -6.92
C SER A 18 11.20 8.21 -6.29
N LEU A 19 9.90 7.90 -6.29
CA LEU A 19 9.37 6.61 -5.84
C LEU A 19 9.63 5.51 -6.88
N THR A 20 10.01 5.93 -8.08
CA THR A 20 10.33 5.12 -9.26
C THR A 20 11.23 3.92 -8.95
N PRO A 21 12.41 4.05 -8.31
CA PRO A 21 13.27 2.90 -8.01
C PRO A 21 12.61 1.91 -7.04
N ALA A 22 11.93 2.39 -5.99
CA ALA A 22 11.26 1.52 -5.03
C ALA A 22 10.15 0.70 -5.70
N LEU A 23 9.30 1.35 -6.49
CA LEU A 23 8.21 0.67 -7.20
C LEU A 23 8.71 -0.23 -8.34
N ALA A 24 9.83 0.12 -8.98
CA ALA A 24 10.49 -0.73 -9.97
C ALA A 24 11.05 -2.01 -9.34
N ILE A 25 11.62 -1.94 -8.13
CA ILE A 25 12.06 -3.12 -7.38
C ILE A 25 10.87 -4.03 -7.06
N VAL A 26 9.75 -3.47 -6.59
CA VAL A 26 8.51 -4.26 -6.35
C VAL A 26 8.04 -4.94 -7.63
N ALA A 27 8.00 -4.22 -8.75
CA ALA A 27 7.64 -4.80 -10.05
C ALA A 27 8.61 -5.91 -10.48
N ALA A 28 9.92 -5.72 -10.30
CA ALA A 28 10.92 -6.74 -10.62
C ALA A 28 10.74 -8.01 -9.77
N ILE A 29 10.47 -7.86 -8.46
CA ILE A 29 10.20 -8.98 -7.57
C ILE A 29 8.93 -9.73 -8.02
N MET A 30 7.83 -9.02 -8.31
CA MET A 30 6.60 -9.66 -8.77
C MET A 30 6.81 -10.41 -10.09
N ALA A 31 7.55 -9.83 -11.03
CA ALA A 31 7.90 -10.51 -12.28
C ALA A 31 8.75 -11.75 -12.05
N ALA A 32 9.76 -11.67 -11.17
CA ALA A 32 10.59 -12.80 -10.80
C ALA A 32 9.76 -13.92 -10.14
N THR A 33 8.85 -13.60 -9.22
CA THR A 33 7.95 -14.58 -8.57
C THR A 33 7.06 -15.29 -9.59
N ILE A 34 6.51 -14.57 -10.57
CA ILE A 34 5.71 -15.18 -11.66
C ILE A 34 6.56 -16.15 -12.48
N VAL A 35 7.77 -15.74 -12.88
CA VAL A 35 8.66 -16.57 -13.71
C VAL A 35 9.12 -17.81 -12.93
N LEU A 36 9.60 -17.64 -11.70
CA LEU A 36 10.08 -18.73 -10.86
C LEU A 36 8.96 -19.71 -10.49
N GLY A 37 7.75 -19.22 -10.23
CA GLY A 37 6.56 -20.05 -10.01
C GLY A 37 6.20 -20.87 -11.25
N ARG A 38 6.20 -20.25 -12.45
CA ARG A 38 5.94 -20.96 -13.72
C ARG A 38 6.99 -21.99 -14.08
N LEU A 39 8.24 -21.78 -13.68
CA LEU A 39 9.33 -22.74 -13.86
C LEU A 39 9.27 -23.89 -12.84
N GLY A 40 8.33 -23.85 -11.88
CA GLY A 40 8.21 -24.85 -10.80
C GLY A 40 9.29 -24.73 -9.72
N SER A 41 10.10 -23.67 -9.73
CA SER A 41 11.20 -23.47 -8.77
C SER A 41 10.73 -23.06 -7.37
N LEU A 42 9.47 -22.64 -7.25
CA LEU A 42 8.84 -22.25 -5.98
C LEU A 42 7.83 -23.29 -5.48
N GLY A 43 7.79 -24.47 -6.11
CA GLY A 43 6.81 -25.52 -5.81
C GLY A 43 5.40 -25.24 -6.35
N PRO A 44 4.44 -26.13 -6.06
CA PRO A 44 3.03 -25.90 -6.32
C PRO A 44 2.45 -24.81 -5.42
N PHE A 45 1.59 -23.95 -5.99
CA PHE A 45 1.03 -22.83 -5.25
C PHE A 45 0.09 -23.29 -4.13
N GLY A 46 0.34 -22.84 -2.90
CA GLY A 46 -0.55 -23.08 -1.77
C GLY A 46 -0.49 -24.50 -1.18
N VAL A 47 0.42 -25.35 -1.66
CA VAL A 47 0.69 -26.67 -1.07
C VAL A 47 2.07 -26.63 -0.43
N THR A 48 2.12 -26.96 0.85
CA THR A 48 3.39 -27.04 1.60
C THR A 48 4.10 -28.34 1.25
N GLU A 49 4.99 -28.28 0.26
CA GLU A 49 5.84 -29.43 -0.11
C GLU A 49 7.26 -29.28 0.42
N ASP A 50 7.88 -28.11 0.21
CA ASP A 50 9.25 -27.83 0.63
C ASP A 50 9.29 -26.56 1.49
N ILE A 51 9.60 -26.78 2.76
CA ILE A 51 9.69 -25.74 3.79
C ILE A 51 10.65 -24.62 3.37
N MET A 52 11.77 -24.94 2.72
CA MET A 52 12.77 -23.94 2.35
C MET A 52 12.29 -23.02 1.22
N GLN A 53 11.57 -23.57 0.24
CA GLN A 53 11.02 -22.81 -0.88
C GLN A 53 9.89 -21.88 -0.40
N ASP A 54 9.03 -22.38 0.47
CA ASP A 54 7.93 -21.61 1.07
C ASP A 54 8.45 -20.43 1.88
N TYR A 55 9.45 -20.65 2.75
CA TYR A 55 10.06 -19.55 3.52
C TYR A 55 10.77 -18.54 2.63
N PHE A 56 11.45 -18.99 1.58
CA PHE A 56 12.10 -18.09 0.63
C PHE A 56 11.07 -17.20 -0.07
N MET A 57 9.98 -17.79 -0.57
CA MET A 57 8.91 -17.03 -1.22
C MET A 57 8.26 -16.05 -0.23
N LEU A 58 8.00 -16.47 1.00
CA LEU A 58 7.39 -15.63 2.04
C LEU A 58 8.31 -14.46 2.42
N ALA A 59 9.61 -14.70 2.55
CA ALA A 59 10.61 -13.66 2.82
C ALA A 59 10.70 -12.66 1.66
N LEU A 60 10.72 -13.15 0.42
CA LEU A 60 10.78 -12.29 -0.78
C LEU A 60 9.52 -11.42 -0.90
N LEU A 61 8.34 -12.00 -0.70
CA LEU A 61 7.08 -11.29 -0.85
C LEU A 61 6.82 -10.31 0.30
N SER A 62 7.22 -10.67 1.53
CA SER A 62 7.16 -9.75 2.69
C SER A 62 8.09 -8.55 2.51
N PHE A 63 9.28 -8.76 1.94
CA PHE A 63 10.20 -7.68 1.59
C PHE A 63 9.59 -6.73 0.54
N ALA A 64 9.01 -7.28 -0.53
CA ALA A 64 8.33 -6.49 -1.56
C ALA A 64 7.14 -5.70 -0.99
N CYS A 65 6.33 -6.32 -0.12
CA CYS A 65 5.24 -5.66 0.59
C CYS A 65 5.75 -4.48 1.44
N GLY A 66 6.86 -4.67 2.17
CA GLY A 66 7.51 -3.60 2.94
C GLY A 66 7.90 -2.41 2.08
N ILE A 67 8.53 -2.64 0.93
CA ILE A 67 8.90 -1.58 -0.03
C ILE A 67 7.65 -0.88 -0.57
N GLN A 68 6.61 -1.64 -0.94
CA GLN A 68 5.36 -1.08 -1.46
C GLN A 68 4.66 -0.19 -0.43
N ASN A 69 4.65 -0.59 0.86
CA ASN A 69 4.09 0.20 1.94
C ASN A 69 4.88 1.49 2.21
N ALA A 70 6.21 1.42 2.15
CA ALA A 70 7.07 2.61 2.26
C ALA A 70 6.81 3.57 1.09
N ALA A 71 6.74 3.07 -0.15
CA ALA A 71 6.44 3.87 -1.32
C ALA A 71 5.06 4.54 -1.22
N ALA A 72 4.01 3.81 -0.84
CA ALA A 72 2.67 4.39 -0.66
C ALA A 72 2.62 5.48 0.42
N THR A 73 3.34 5.28 1.53
CA THR A 73 3.44 6.27 2.61
C THR A 73 4.17 7.53 2.14
N SER A 74 5.28 7.39 1.41
CA SER A 74 6.01 8.54 0.84
C SER A 74 5.22 9.27 -0.26
N ALA A 75 4.40 8.56 -1.05
CA ALA A 75 3.57 9.16 -2.10
C ALA A 75 2.49 10.09 -1.55
N THR A 76 2.08 9.86 -0.30
CA THR A 76 0.98 10.56 0.37
C THR A 76 1.47 11.50 1.46
N SER A 77 2.77 11.84 1.47
CA SER A 77 3.39 12.67 2.51
C SER A 77 3.09 12.17 3.92
N SER A 78 3.16 10.84 4.12
CA SER A 78 2.85 10.14 5.37
C SER A 78 1.39 10.26 5.85
N SER A 79 0.49 10.76 5.01
CA SER A 79 -0.94 10.88 5.33
C SER A 79 -1.63 9.50 5.39
N ILE A 80 -1.23 8.56 4.54
CA ILE A 80 -1.78 7.21 4.49
C ILE A 80 -0.71 6.19 4.87
N ARG A 81 -1.06 5.25 5.75
CA ARG A 81 -0.22 4.09 6.13
C ARG A 81 -1.02 2.79 5.95
N PRO A 82 -0.75 2.00 4.90
CA PRO A 82 -1.60 0.86 4.52
C PRO A 82 -1.62 -0.29 5.55
N THR A 83 -0.60 -0.42 6.41
CA THR A 83 -0.52 -1.48 7.43
C THR A 83 -1.19 -1.14 8.75
N HIS A 84 -1.52 0.13 8.98
CA HIS A 84 -2.11 0.59 10.23
C HIS A 84 -3.63 0.70 10.14
N LEU A 85 -4.29 -0.29 9.51
CA LEU A 85 -5.74 -0.28 9.26
C LEU A 85 -6.55 -0.11 10.54
N THR A 86 -6.15 -0.77 11.63
CA THR A 86 -6.81 -0.64 12.94
C THR A 86 -6.75 0.80 13.46
N GLY A 87 -5.62 1.49 13.27
CA GLY A 87 -5.49 2.90 13.61
C GLY A 87 -6.44 3.77 12.78
N THR A 88 -6.52 3.53 11.47
CA THR A 88 -7.46 4.23 10.58
C THR A 88 -8.93 3.97 10.96
N ALA A 89 -9.26 2.75 11.41
CA ALA A 89 -10.60 2.39 11.88
C ALA A 89 -10.96 3.08 13.21
N THR A 90 -10.03 3.16 14.16
CA THR A 90 -10.22 3.93 15.40
C THR A 90 -10.45 5.42 15.09
N ASP A 91 -9.62 5.97 14.22
CA ASP A 91 -9.72 7.35 13.75
C ASP A 91 -11.04 7.63 13.01
N LEU A 92 -11.55 6.64 12.27
CA LEU A 92 -12.88 6.70 11.65
C LEU A 92 -13.97 6.80 12.73
N GLY A 93 -13.92 5.93 13.75
CA GLY A 93 -14.87 5.95 14.87
C GLY A 93 -14.88 7.29 15.60
N ILE A 94 -13.71 7.86 15.88
CA ILE A 94 -13.56 9.18 16.49
C ILE A 94 -14.16 10.27 15.59
N GLY A 95 -13.87 10.22 14.28
CA GLY A 95 -14.39 11.16 13.29
C GLY A 95 -15.92 11.16 13.21
N ILE A 96 -16.55 9.98 13.27
CA ILE A 96 -18.02 9.82 13.30
C ILE A 96 -18.60 10.52 14.54
N ILE A 97 -18.03 10.28 15.73
CA ILE A 97 -18.50 10.90 16.99
C ILE A 97 -18.35 12.43 16.94
N ARG A 98 -17.22 12.94 16.45
CA ARG A 98 -17.01 14.39 16.31
C ARG A 98 -17.99 15.01 15.32
N ALA A 99 -18.24 14.34 14.20
CA ALA A 99 -19.19 14.79 13.20
C ALA A 99 -20.64 14.79 13.70
N THR A 100 -21.02 13.91 14.65
CA THR A 100 -22.37 13.89 15.21
C THR A 100 -22.59 14.97 16.27
N ILE A 101 -21.61 15.19 17.15
CA ILE A 101 -21.68 16.17 18.25
C ILE A 101 -21.66 17.62 17.74
N GLN A 102 -20.89 17.90 16.69
CA GLN A 102 -20.70 19.27 16.22
C GLN A 102 -21.97 19.84 15.53
N PRO A 103 -22.33 21.12 15.72
CA PRO A 103 -23.49 21.73 15.06
C PRO A 103 -23.48 21.59 13.53
N ARG A 104 -24.65 21.32 12.94
CA ARG A 104 -24.82 21.05 11.49
C ARG A 104 -24.27 22.15 10.59
N ALA A 105 -24.41 23.41 10.99
CA ALA A 105 -23.95 24.57 10.22
C ALA A 105 -22.45 24.91 10.41
N SER A 106 -21.70 24.12 11.18
CA SER A 106 -20.29 24.43 11.42
C SER A 106 -19.38 23.94 10.28
N ALA A 107 -18.44 24.79 9.85
CA ALA A 107 -17.38 24.41 8.91
C ALA A 107 -16.50 23.26 9.45
N ILE A 108 -16.37 23.17 10.78
CA ILE A 108 -15.65 22.10 11.48
C ILE A 108 -16.29 20.73 11.19
N ARG A 109 -17.62 20.63 11.27
CA ARG A 109 -18.35 19.38 10.97
C ARG A 109 -18.14 18.94 9.53
N GLN A 110 -18.19 19.86 8.57
CA GLN A 110 -18.00 19.54 7.15
C GLN A 110 -16.60 18.95 6.89
N ARG A 111 -15.58 19.53 7.53
CA ARG A 111 -14.20 19.02 7.46
C ARG A 111 -14.08 17.62 8.08
N GLU A 112 -14.64 17.41 9.27
CA GLU A 112 -14.62 16.10 9.95
C GLU A 112 -15.35 15.02 9.13
N VAL A 113 -16.50 15.34 8.53
CA VAL A 113 -17.22 14.41 7.63
C VAL A 113 -16.37 14.05 6.42
N THR A 114 -15.71 15.02 5.78
CA THR A 114 -14.87 14.76 4.61
C THR A 114 -13.70 13.85 4.94
N VAL A 115 -13.00 14.10 6.06
CA VAL A 115 -11.89 13.27 6.52
C VAL A 115 -12.38 11.86 6.89
N THR A 116 -13.52 11.77 7.58
CA THR A 116 -14.16 10.50 7.95
C THR A 116 -14.52 9.68 6.71
N LEU A 117 -15.11 10.30 5.69
CA LEU A 117 -15.45 9.62 4.43
C LEU A 117 -14.20 9.11 3.69
N ARG A 118 -13.10 9.88 3.68
CA ARG A 118 -11.83 9.42 3.10
C ARG A 118 -11.28 8.19 3.82
N ARG A 119 -11.32 8.19 5.16
CA ARG A 119 -10.90 7.03 5.98
C ARG A 119 -11.77 5.80 5.71
N LEU A 120 -13.08 5.99 5.61
CA LEU A 120 -14.01 4.92 5.25
C LEU A 120 -13.69 4.36 3.86
N GLY A 121 -13.47 5.23 2.87
CA GLY A 121 -13.08 4.83 1.52
C GLY A 121 -11.79 3.99 1.50
N LEU A 122 -10.77 4.36 2.29
CA LEU A 122 -9.54 3.58 2.43
C LEU A 122 -9.79 2.19 3.02
N ILE A 123 -10.61 2.09 4.08
CA ILE A 123 -10.94 0.81 4.70
C ILE A 123 -11.72 -0.08 3.72
N LEU A 124 -12.71 0.48 3.02
CA LEU A 124 -13.49 -0.26 2.03
C LEU A 124 -12.61 -0.72 0.86
N ALA A 125 -11.74 0.14 0.35
CA ALA A 125 -10.79 -0.23 -0.70
C ALA A 125 -9.84 -1.34 -0.26
N PHE A 126 -9.35 -1.32 0.99
CA PHE A 126 -8.52 -2.38 1.55
C PHE A 126 -9.28 -3.70 1.64
N VAL A 127 -10.50 -3.70 2.21
CA VAL A 127 -11.31 -4.91 2.38
C VAL A 127 -11.71 -5.50 1.04
N CYS A 128 -12.20 -4.68 0.11
CA CYS A 128 -12.54 -5.14 -1.24
C CYS A 128 -11.31 -5.67 -1.98
N GLY A 129 -10.16 -5.00 -1.86
CA GLY A 129 -8.90 -5.45 -2.44
C GLY A 129 -8.41 -6.78 -1.86
N ALA A 130 -8.55 -6.99 -0.55
CA ALA A 130 -8.20 -8.24 0.11
C ALA A 130 -9.09 -9.41 -0.34
N ILE A 131 -10.41 -9.20 -0.43
CA ILE A 131 -11.36 -10.21 -0.91
C ILE A 131 -11.09 -10.54 -2.39
N ALA A 132 -10.96 -9.51 -3.23
CA ALA A 132 -10.66 -9.70 -4.65
C ALA A 132 -9.31 -10.40 -4.85
N GLY A 133 -8.29 -10.02 -4.07
CA GLY A 133 -6.98 -10.66 -4.09
C GLY A 133 -7.07 -12.15 -3.73
N ALA A 134 -7.69 -12.48 -2.58
CA ALA A 134 -7.87 -13.87 -2.16
C ALA A 134 -8.56 -14.71 -3.26
N TRP A 135 -9.65 -14.19 -3.84
CA TRP A 135 -10.35 -14.87 -4.92
C TRP A 135 -9.46 -15.08 -6.16
N ILE A 136 -8.76 -14.04 -6.61
CA ILE A 136 -7.93 -14.12 -7.81
C ILE A 136 -6.77 -15.09 -7.62
N PHE A 137 -6.11 -15.07 -6.46
CA PHE A 137 -5.04 -16.02 -6.15
C PHE A 137 -5.55 -17.46 -6.04
N SER A 138 -6.77 -17.69 -5.54
CA SER A 138 -7.38 -19.03 -5.54
C SER A 138 -7.69 -19.56 -6.94
N LEU A 139 -7.92 -18.70 -7.94
CA LEU A 139 -8.23 -19.12 -9.31
C LEU A 139 -7.03 -19.17 -10.24
N THR A 140 -6.03 -18.32 -9.99
CA THR A 140 -4.94 -18.05 -10.95
C THR A 140 -3.55 -18.36 -10.40
N GLU A 141 -3.45 -18.74 -9.14
CA GLU A 141 -2.20 -19.14 -8.47
C GLU A 141 -1.11 -18.07 -8.66
N TYR A 142 0.09 -18.45 -9.13
CA TYR A 142 1.19 -17.53 -9.42
C TYR A 142 0.85 -16.44 -10.45
N ASN A 143 -0.14 -16.65 -11.33
CA ASN A 143 -0.57 -15.60 -12.25
C ASN A 143 -1.32 -14.46 -11.53
N GLY A 144 -1.79 -14.65 -10.29
CA GLY A 144 -2.38 -13.57 -9.49
C GLY A 144 -1.43 -12.40 -9.28
N PHE A 145 -0.11 -12.66 -9.26
CA PHE A 145 0.94 -11.63 -9.13
C PHE A 145 1.01 -10.65 -10.32
N PHE A 146 0.32 -10.91 -11.44
CA PHE A 146 0.20 -9.91 -12.52
C PHE A 146 -0.50 -8.64 -12.06
N LEU A 147 -1.44 -8.72 -11.11
CA LEU A 147 -2.12 -7.54 -10.57
C LEU A 147 -1.17 -6.55 -9.86
N PRO A 148 -0.41 -6.98 -8.82
CA PRO A 148 0.56 -6.09 -8.19
C PRO A 148 1.65 -5.65 -9.17
N LEU A 149 2.08 -6.50 -10.11
CA LEU A 149 3.03 -6.12 -11.16
C LEU A 149 2.51 -4.94 -12.01
N LEU A 150 1.30 -5.06 -12.56
CA LEU A 150 0.71 -4.04 -13.42
C LEU A 150 0.46 -2.73 -12.66
N THR A 151 0.00 -2.80 -11.42
CA THR A 151 -0.23 -1.60 -10.59
C THR A 151 1.09 -0.91 -10.24
N SER A 152 2.17 -1.65 -9.95
CA SER A 152 3.51 -1.09 -9.74
C SER A 152 4.07 -0.44 -11.01
N ILE A 153 3.95 -1.09 -12.18
CA ILE A 153 4.39 -0.50 -13.46
C ILE A 153 3.61 0.78 -13.78
N PHE A 154 2.30 0.76 -13.57
CA PHE A 154 1.45 1.93 -13.76
C PHE A 154 1.88 3.09 -12.84
N ALA A 155 2.12 2.79 -11.57
CA ALA A 155 2.59 3.77 -10.59
C ALA A 155 3.98 4.33 -10.93
N VAL A 156 4.91 3.49 -11.39
CA VAL A 156 6.21 3.90 -11.93
C VAL A 156 6.04 4.87 -13.10
N ARG A 157 5.17 4.52 -14.06
CA ARG A 157 4.92 5.34 -15.25
C ARG A 157 4.29 6.69 -14.90
N LEU A 158 3.38 6.71 -13.92
CA LEU A 158 2.79 7.93 -13.41
C LEU A 158 3.83 8.80 -12.70
N SER A 159 4.65 8.22 -11.83
CA SER A 159 5.74 8.89 -11.11
C SER A 159 6.75 9.53 -12.06
N MET A 160 7.10 8.86 -13.16
CA MET A 160 8.00 9.41 -14.19
C MET A 160 7.36 10.55 -14.99
N ARG A 161 6.04 10.50 -15.23
CA ARG A 161 5.33 11.54 -15.98
C ARG A 161 5.14 12.82 -15.20
N THR A 162 4.95 12.75 -13.87
CA THR A 162 4.56 13.93 -13.11
C THR A 162 5.71 14.83 -12.69
N GLY A 163 6.98 14.40 -12.75
CA GLY A 163 8.17 15.24 -12.49
C GLY A 163 8.23 15.95 -11.11
N LYS A 164 7.16 15.87 -10.32
CA LYS A 164 6.92 16.43 -9.00
C LYS A 164 6.00 15.49 -8.22
N PRO A 165 6.28 15.21 -6.94
CA PRO A 165 5.47 14.33 -6.12
C PRO A 165 4.41 15.15 -5.36
N SER A 166 3.24 15.34 -5.94
CA SER A 166 2.06 15.73 -5.15
C SER A 166 0.81 15.24 -5.87
N LEU A 167 0.61 13.92 -5.87
CA LEU A 167 -0.58 13.32 -6.49
C LEU A 167 -1.75 13.20 -5.48
N PHE A 168 -1.51 13.45 -4.19
CA PHE A 168 -2.47 13.22 -3.11
C PHE A 168 -2.42 14.27 -1.98
N ALA A 169 -1.99 15.50 -2.25
CA ALA A 169 -2.13 16.61 -1.29
C ALA A 169 -3.60 17.07 -1.20
#